data_AF-A0AAF0YN49-F1
#
_entry.id   AF-A0AAF0YN49-F1
#
_cell.length_a   1.000
_cell.length_b   1.000
_cell.length_c   1.000
_cell.angle_alpha   90.00
_cell.angle_beta   90.00
_cell.angle_gamma   90.00
#
_symmetry.space_group_name_H-M   'P 1'
#
loop_
_entity.id
_entity.type
_entity.pdbx_description
1 polymer ?
#
loop_
_entity_poly.entity_id
_entity_poly.type
_entity_poly.pdbx_seq_one_letter_code
_entity_poly.pdbx_strand_id
1 'polypeptide(L)'
;MSDKIIRREIPIEFLVPKNFKTAGLIINVITYGNEQSDIKLKQVKSFKGYNQIQLESHNELVKFDLKQFGRGMIENAEAAYATVLSLNINSSAMNYLSDIKLFDKVLNTKKILNRNGVITILDDTHNASLPAMINAIEAFNEQAKFYSGNKIIALGKINDLGENSIDIHRKLIPVLNASCADYIFCLDQELRPVVMGIKGKVATWFRDSTVLKDHLKYFMNHNSYTLLKSSHGGTKFKSMAMELIDELPLVENDAMRTVQHKIGIDGISHLLIEKNGNVLESLNVENSKTIEGLSPLFYFIEAKERNITNYKVIDNKEDNRSIMFDELLERMRNKPSKQEIKLLSSELFKDEVSRRKAINQFIADNKLTETAIITVTGEFSVKERQSFSVTDLLKIYINYPYKLNEDETFIFGDQYNYGFRPFGNNIRVFISKDDYE
;
A
#
# COMPACT_ATOMS: atom_id res chain seq x y z
N MET A 1 -50.85 -11.44 1.23
CA MET A 1 -50.06 -10.90 0.11
C MET A 1 -48.62 -11.25 0.39
N SER A 2 -47.88 -11.72 -0.61
CA SER A 2 -46.42 -11.85 -0.51
C SER A 2 -45.81 -10.61 -1.16
N ASP A 3 -45.21 -9.76 -0.35
CA ASP A 3 -44.55 -8.55 -0.84
C ASP A 3 -43.14 -8.91 -1.34
N LYS A 4 -42.73 -8.33 -2.47
CA LYS A 4 -41.38 -8.44 -3.01
C LYS A 4 -40.69 -7.08 -2.95
N ILE A 5 -39.48 -7.07 -2.41
CA ILE A 5 -38.64 -5.87 -2.34
C ILE A 5 -37.58 -5.98 -3.42
N ILE A 6 -37.54 -5.00 -4.33
CA ILE A 6 -36.71 -5.06 -5.54
C ILE A 6 -35.87 -3.77 -5.66
N ARG A 7 -34.56 -3.93 -5.84
CA ARG A 7 -33.71 -2.82 -6.29
C ARG A 7 -34.02 -2.54 -7.76
N ARG A 8 -34.48 -1.32 -8.07
CA ARG A 8 -35.03 -0.98 -9.39
C ARG A 8 -34.01 -1.08 -10.53
N GLU A 9 -32.73 -0.94 -10.23
CA GLU A 9 -31.63 -1.02 -11.20
C GLU A 9 -31.24 -2.45 -11.58
N ILE A 10 -31.74 -3.46 -10.86
CA ILE A 10 -31.55 -4.86 -11.23
C ILE A 10 -32.64 -5.22 -12.24
N PRO A 11 -32.29 -5.67 -13.47
CA PRO A 11 -33.31 -6.03 -14.45
C PRO A 11 -34.23 -7.12 -13.91
N ILE A 12 -35.54 -6.89 -14.02
CA ILE A 12 -36.60 -7.78 -13.47
C ILE A 12 -36.47 -9.22 -13.96
N GLU A 13 -35.93 -9.40 -15.16
CA GLU A 13 -35.62 -10.68 -15.81
C GLU A 13 -34.61 -11.56 -15.05
N PHE A 14 -33.80 -10.98 -14.17
CA PHE A 14 -32.92 -11.72 -13.25
C PHE A 14 -33.60 -12.08 -11.92
N LEU A 15 -34.73 -11.45 -11.58
CA LEU A 15 -35.41 -11.56 -10.28
C LEU A 15 -36.67 -12.43 -10.31
N VAL A 16 -37.21 -12.68 -11.50
CA VAL A 16 -38.34 -13.58 -11.72
C VAL A 16 -37.87 -14.76 -12.57
N PRO A 17 -37.74 -15.98 -12.02
CA PRO A 17 -37.41 -17.16 -12.80
C PRO A 17 -38.34 -17.28 -14.01
N LYS A 18 -37.79 -17.61 -15.19
CA LYS A 18 -38.53 -17.78 -16.46
C LYS A 18 -39.78 -18.71 -16.37
N ASN A 19 -39.91 -19.48 -15.29
CA ASN A 19 -40.99 -20.45 -15.05
C ASN A 19 -41.97 -20.07 -13.92
N PHE A 20 -41.99 -18.81 -13.43
CA PHE A 20 -43.03 -18.39 -12.49
C PHE A 20 -44.39 -18.30 -13.19
N LYS A 21 -45.13 -19.41 -13.24
CA LYS A 21 -46.56 -19.41 -13.54
C LYS A 21 -47.27 -18.67 -12.41
N THR A 22 -47.84 -17.51 -12.73
CA THR A 22 -48.70 -16.71 -11.85
C THR A 22 -49.92 -17.52 -11.44
N ALA A 23 -49.82 -18.25 -10.33
CA ALA A 23 -50.94 -18.87 -9.65
C ALA A 23 -51.76 -17.79 -8.93
N GLY A 24 -52.43 -16.89 -9.67
CA GLY A 24 -53.44 -15.94 -9.17
C GLY A 24 -53.02 -15.00 -8.01
N LEU A 25 -51.76 -15.02 -7.57
CA LEU A 25 -51.25 -14.24 -6.46
C LEU A 25 -50.91 -12.83 -6.96
N ILE A 26 -51.63 -11.83 -6.44
CA ILE A 26 -51.21 -10.44 -6.54
C ILE A 26 -49.98 -10.30 -5.63
N ILE A 27 -48.82 -10.13 -6.27
CA ILE A 27 -47.55 -9.85 -5.59
C ILE A 27 -47.41 -8.33 -5.55
N ASN A 28 -47.38 -7.77 -4.34
CA ASN A 28 -47.06 -6.36 -4.16
C ASN A 28 -45.54 -6.18 -4.33
N VAL A 29 -45.11 -5.16 -5.06
CA VAL A 29 -43.68 -4.90 -5.30
C VAL A 29 -43.34 -3.53 -4.74
N ILE A 30 -42.36 -3.49 -3.83
CA ILE A 30 -41.79 -2.25 -3.30
C ILE A 30 -40.39 -2.09 -3.88
N THR A 31 -40.14 -0.95 -4.52
CA THR A 31 -38.87 -0.64 -5.19
C THR A 31 -38.04 0.38 -4.43
N TYR A 32 -36.70 0.27 -4.53
CA TYR A 32 -35.73 1.22 -3.96
C TYR A 32 -34.52 1.42 -4.90
N GLY A 33 -33.62 2.36 -4.59
CA GLY A 33 -32.35 2.55 -5.27
C GLY A 33 -32.23 3.77 -6.20
N ASN A 34 -33.32 4.36 -6.69
CA ASN A 34 -33.28 5.57 -7.52
C ASN A 34 -34.51 6.47 -7.30
N GLU A 35 -34.52 7.65 -7.92
CA GLU A 35 -35.58 8.66 -7.71
C GLU A 35 -36.98 8.23 -8.19
N GLN A 36 -37.04 7.24 -9.09
CA GLN A 36 -38.31 6.71 -9.60
C GLN A 36 -38.87 5.59 -8.73
N SER A 37 -38.11 5.11 -7.74
CA SER A 37 -38.53 4.04 -6.84
C SER A 37 -39.60 4.48 -5.84
N ASP A 38 -40.28 3.49 -5.24
CA ASP A 38 -41.29 3.72 -4.20
C ASP A 38 -40.66 4.33 -2.94
N ILE A 39 -39.47 3.87 -2.59
CA ILE A 39 -38.60 4.49 -1.57
C ILE A 39 -37.69 5.51 -2.23
N LYS A 40 -37.84 6.78 -1.84
CA LYS A 40 -37.07 7.89 -2.39
C LYS A 40 -36.15 8.51 -1.35
N LEU A 41 -34.88 8.67 -1.71
CA LEU A 41 -33.92 9.45 -0.93
C LEU A 41 -34.17 10.94 -1.16
N LYS A 42 -34.62 11.67 -0.14
CA LYS A 42 -34.92 13.11 -0.25
C LYS A 42 -33.75 13.97 0.15
N GLN A 43 -33.03 13.56 1.21
CA GLN A 43 -31.93 14.35 1.73
C GLN A 43 -30.91 13.47 2.47
N VAL A 44 -29.64 13.84 2.31
CA VAL A 44 -28.53 13.37 3.14
C VAL A 44 -27.80 14.60 3.67
N LYS A 45 -27.72 14.73 4.99
CA LYS A 45 -26.87 15.72 5.66
C LYS A 45 -25.74 14.99 6.38
N SER A 46 -24.51 15.16 5.91
CA SER A 46 -23.36 14.53 6.55
C SER A 46 -22.85 15.37 7.72
N PHE A 47 -22.53 14.70 8.82
CA PHE A 47 -21.86 15.23 10.00
C PHE A 47 -20.62 14.38 10.31
N LYS A 48 -19.77 14.84 11.25
CA LYS A 48 -18.63 14.04 11.70
C LYS A 48 -19.13 12.82 12.46
N GLY A 49 -18.94 11.63 11.89
CA GLY A 49 -19.29 10.36 12.52
C GLY A 49 -20.71 9.84 12.26
N TYR A 50 -21.56 10.58 11.54
CA TYR A 50 -22.88 10.09 11.12
C TYR A 50 -23.46 10.91 9.95
N ASN A 51 -24.41 10.32 9.25
CA ASN A 51 -25.26 10.96 8.27
C ASN A 51 -26.69 11.03 8.82
N GLN A 52 -27.36 12.13 8.58
CA GLN A 52 -28.80 12.24 8.79
C GLN A 52 -29.50 12.01 7.45
N ILE A 53 -30.32 10.97 7.39
CA ILE A 53 -30.98 10.50 6.17
C ILE A 53 -32.46 10.82 6.28
N GLN A 54 -33.04 11.28 5.16
CA GLN A 54 -34.47 11.46 5.01
C GLN A 54 -34.96 10.68 3.79
N LEU A 55 -35.83 9.69 4.04
CA LEU A 55 -36.49 8.90 3.01
C LEU A 55 -37.98 9.26 2.94
N GLU A 56 -38.57 9.05 1.76
CA GLU A 56 -39.99 9.24 1.51
C GLU A 56 -40.59 7.97 0.90
N SER A 57 -41.80 7.62 1.34
CA SER A 57 -42.67 6.62 0.70
C SER A 57 -44.13 7.03 0.89
N HIS A 58 -44.96 6.95 -0.14
CA HIS A 58 -46.40 7.32 -0.07
C HIS A 58 -46.67 8.70 0.56
N ASN A 59 -45.81 9.70 0.29
CA ASN A 59 -45.84 11.04 0.88
C ASN A 59 -45.59 11.10 2.40
N GLU A 60 -45.20 9.99 3.03
CA GLU A 60 -44.70 9.97 4.39
C GLU A 60 -43.18 10.10 4.40
N LEU A 61 -42.68 10.89 5.35
CA LEU A 61 -41.25 11.11 5.53
C LEU A 61 -40.77 10.38 6.78
N VAL A 62 -39.67 9.66 6.63
CA VAL A 62 -38.93 9.10 7.76
C VAL A 62 -37.55 9.72 7.79
N LYS A 63 -37.10 10.07 9.00
CA LYS A 63 -35.81 10.70 9.25
C LYS A 63 -35.11 9.96 10.37
N PHE A 64 -33.86 9.57 10.13
CA PHE A 64 -33.04 8.83 11.08
C PHE A 64 -31.56 9.14 10.86
N ASP A 65 -30.74 8.84 11.84
CA ASP A 65 -29.29 8.97 11.72
C ASP A 65 -28.68 7.60 11.36
N LEU A 66 -27.60 7.60 10.58
CA LEU A 66 -26.86 6.41 10.17
C LEU A 66 -25.37 6.68 10.36
N LYS A 67 -24.71 5.84 11.16
CA LYS A 67 -23.25 5.98 11.44
C LYS A 67 -22.37 5.41 10.33
N GLN A 68 -22.97 4.71 9.37
CA GLN A 68 -22.30 4.10 8.25
C GLN A 68 -22.43 4.97 7.00
N PHE A 69 -21.34 5.10 6.25
CA PHE A 69 -21.20 6.08 5.18
C PHE A 69 -21.22 5.43 3.79
N GLY A 70 -21.36 6.26 2.77
CA GLY A 70 -21.34 5.84 1.37
C GLY A 70 -22.72 5.41 0.83
N ARG A 71 -22.85 5.47 -0.50
CA ARG A 71 -24.13 5.24 -1.20
C ARG A 71 -24.72 3.85 -0.92
N GLY A 72 -23.89 2.81 -0.93
CA GLY A 72 -24.33 1.45 -0.67
C GLY A 72 -24.99 1.25 0.70
N MET A 73 -24.55 1.97 1.73
CA MET A 73 -25.18 1.89 3.06
C MET A 73 -26.52 2.63 3.11
N ILE A 74 -26.67 3.71 2.35
CA ILE A 74 -27.95 4.39 2.17
C ILE A 74 -28.93 3.48 1.42
N GLU A 75 -28.48 2.79 0.36
CA GLU A 75 -29.30 1.81 -0.37
C GLU A 75 -29.75 0.65 0.53
N ASN A 76 -28.87 0.16 1.40
CA ASN A 76 -29.24 -0.85 2.39
C ASN A 76 -30.30 -0.31 3.37
N ALA A 77 -30.21 0.95 3.76
CA ALA A 77 -31.23 1.59 4.60
C ALA A 77 -32.55 1.79 3.86
N GLU A 78 -32.53 2.10 2.56
CA GLU A 78 -33.73 2.13 1.71
C GLU A 78 -34.39 0.75 1.63
N ALA A 79 -33.59 -0.32 1.47
CA ALA A 79 -34.08 -1.71 1.48
C ALA A 79 -34.67 -2.11 2.84
N ALA A 80 -34.02 -1.70 3.94
CA ALA A 80 -34.53 -1.90 5.30
C ALA A 80 -35.88 -1.16 5.49
N TYR A 81 -36.00 0.06 4.98
CA TYR A 81 -37.25 0.81 5.05
C TYR A 81 -38.36 0.16 4.24
N ALA A 82 -38.07 -0.30 3.02
CA ALA A 82 -39.01 -1.11 2.23
C ALA A 82 -39.49 -2.35 3.00
N THR A 83 -38.59 -2.99 3.76
CA THR A 83 -38.93 -4.15 4.60
C THR A 83 -39.85 -3.77 5.75
N VAL A 84 -39.56 -2.68 6.46
CA VAL A 84 -40.41 -2.13 7.54
C VAL A 84 -41.82 -1.87 7.02
N LEU A 85 -41.95 -1.23 5.84
CA LEU A 85 -43.24 -0.95 5.23
C LEU A 85 -43.99 -2.23 4.83
N SER A 86 -43.30 -3.20 4.20
CA SER A 86 -43.92 -4.48 3.80
C SER A 86 -44.47 -5.29 4.97
N LEU A 87 -43.87 -5.13 6.16
CA LEU A 87 -44.28 -5.80 7.39
C LEU A 87 -45.34 -5.01 8.16
N ASN A 88 -45.80 -3.87 7.64
CA ASN A 88 -46.71 -2.93 8.31
C ASN A 88 -46.18 -2.47 9.68
N ILE A 89 -44.86 -2.35 9.80
CA ILE A 89 -44.20 -1.82 11.00
C ILE A 89 -44.14 -0.30 10.88
N ASN A 90 -44.30 0.40 12.00
CA ASN A 90 -44.23 1.85 12.03
C ASN A 90 -42.84 2.36 11.57
N SER A 91 -42.82 3.36 10.69
CA SER A 91 -41.61 3.97 10.13
C SER A 91 -40.60 4.46 11.19
N SER A 92 -41.03 4.76 12.41
CA SER A 92 -40.14 5.10 13.54
C SER A 92 -39.15 3.98 13.90
N ALA A 93 -39.40 2.73 13.49
CA ALA A 93 -38.45 1.63 13.62
C ALA A 93 -37.12 1.90 12.89
N MET A 94 -37.11 2.79 11.89
CA MET A 94 -35.87 3.21 11.22
C MET A 94 -34.89 3.89 12.18
N ASN A 95 -35.35 4.46 13.31
CA ASN A 95 -34.48 5.05 14.31
C ASN A 95 -33.50 4.04 14.93
N TYR A 96 -33.82 2.74 14.93
CA TYR A 96 -32.91 1.69 15.40
C TYR A 96 -31.64 1.57 14.53
N LEU A 97 -31.65 2.07 13.30
CA LEU A 97 -30.44 2.12 12.47
C LEU A 97 -29.38 3.07 13.02
N SER A 98 -29.76 4.04 13.86
CA SER A 98 -28.82 4.98 14.49
C SER A 98 -27.78 4.27 15.37
N ASP A 99 -28.15 3.10 15.91
CA ASP A 99 -27.31 2.28 16.80
C ASP A 99 -27.02 0.89 16.23
N ILE A 100 -27.19 0.71 14.91
CA ILE A 100 -26.89 -0.57 14.27
C ILE A 100 -25.41 -0.93 14.43
N LYS A 101 -25.17 -2.15 14.92
CA LYS A 101 -23.84 -2.75 14.99
C LYS A 101 -23.68 -3.64 13.76
N LEU A 102 -22.80 -3.23 12.85
CA LEU A 102 -22.36 -4.10 11.76
C LEU A 102 -21.43 -5.20 12.26
N PHE A 103 -21.15 -6.16 11.39
CA PHE A 103 -20.04 -7.09 11.60
C PHE A 103 -18.72 -6.33 11.76
N ASP A 104 -17.82 -6.89 12.57
CA ASP A 104 -16.48 -6.34 12.72
C ASP A 104 -15.79 -6.20 11.36
N LYS A 105 -15.08 -5.07 11.18
CA LYS A 105 -14.29 -4.75 9.98
C LYS A 105 -15.12 -4.51 8.72
N VAL A 106 -16.38 -4.14 8.87
CA VAL A 106 -17.24 -3.61 7.79
C VAL A 106 -17.49 -2.13 8.08
N LEU A 107 -16.80 -1.24 7.36
CA LEU A 107 -16.83 0.21 7.56
C LEU A 107 -16.80 0.62 9.06
N ASN A 108 -16.02 -0.09 9.86
CA ASN A 108 -16.01 0.11 11.31
C ASN A 108 -15.12 1.30 11.67
N THR A 109 -15.71 2.36 12.22
CA THR A 109 -14.95 3.56 12.61
C THR A 109 -14.41 3.41 14.03
N LYS A 110 -13.08 3.38 14.16
CA LYS A 110 -12.35 3.28 15.43
C LYS A 110 -11.64 4.59 15.72
N LYS A 111 -11.89 5.17 16.89
CA LYS A 111 -11.11 6.30 17.41
C LYS A 111 -10.05 5.75 18.36
N ILE A 112 -8.80 6.11 18.13
CA ILE A 112 -7.66 5.67 18.93
C ILE A 112 -7.00 6.92 19.48
N LEU A 113 -6.78 6.96 20.80
CA LEU A 113 -5.98 7.99 21.45
C LEU A 113 -4.58 7.44 21.64
N ASN A 114 -3.58 8.18 21.17
CA ASN A 114 -2.17 7.95 21.48
C ASN A 114 -1.50 9.27 21.89
N ARG A 115 -0.19 9.26 22.15
CA ARG A 115 0.55 10.47 22.57
C ARG A 115 0.57 11.57 21.48
N ASN A 116 0.39 11.19 20.21
CA ASN A 116 0.28 12.12 19.07
C ASN A 116 -1.14 12.69 18.91
N GLY A 117 -2.09 12.29 19.76
CA GLY A 117 -3.47 12.76 19.78
C GLY A 117 -4.50 11.73 19.36
N VAL A 118 -5.66 12.22 18.89
CA VAL A 118 -6.77 11.35 18.47
C VAL A 118 -6.64 11.08 16.98
N ILE A 119 -6.54 9.80 16.62
CA ILE A 119 -6.58 9.34 15.22
C ILE A 119 -7.87 8.56 15.00
N THR A 120 -8.40 8.61 13.78
CA THR A 120 -9.59 7.84 13.40
C THR A 120 -9.27 6.89 12.25
N ILE A 121 -9.66 5.62 12.40
CA ILE A 121 -9.54 4.58 11.39
C ILE A 121 -10.93 4.15 10.93
N LEU A 122 -11.14 4.06 9.62
CA LEU A 122 -12.24 3.35 8.99
C LEU A 122 -11.72 1.96 8.56
N ASP A 123 -12.03 0.94 9.36
CA ASP A 123 -11.58 -0.43 9.17
C ASP A 123 -12.62 -1.21 8.34
N ASP A 124 -12.28 -1.49 7.08
CA ASP A 124 -13.10 -2.23 6.11
C ASP A 124 -12.35 -3.45 5.54
N THR A 125 -11.58 -4.12 6.40
CA THR A 125 -10.73 -5.27 6.06
C THR A 125 -11.44 -6.64 6.04
N HIS A 126 -12.78 -6.67 6.11
CA HIS A 126 -13.54 -7.91 6.14
C HIS A 126 -13.56 -8.64 4.79
N ASN A 127 -13.90 -7.95 3.69
CA ASN A 127 -13.98 -8.50 2.33
C ASN A 127 -13.69 -7.41 1.31
N ALA A 128 -13.12 -7.73 0.16
CA ALA A 128 -13.02 -6.79 -0.96
C ALA A 128 -13.55 -7.36 -2.26
N SER A 129 -14.22 -6.49 -2.98
CA SER A 129 -14.58 -6.58 -4.39
C SER A 129 -14.41 -5.19 -4.99
N LEU A 130 -14.39 -5.05 -6.31
CA LEU A 130 -14.25 -3.72 -6.93
C LEU A 130 -15.36 -2.75 -6.46
N PRO A 131 -16.65 -3.13 -6.45
CA PRO A 131 -17.70 -2.26 -5.89
C PRO A 131 -17.48 -1.92 -4.41
N ALA A 132 -17.06 -2.88 -3.58
CA ALA A 132 -16.81 -2.63 -2.16
C ALA A 132 -15.63 -1.67 -1.95
N MET A 133 -14.55 -1.79 -2.73
CA MET A 133 -13.42 -0.86 -2.70
C MET A 133 -13.86 0.57 -3.05
N ILE A 134 -14.65 0.73 -4.11
CA ILE A 134 -15.17 2.03 -4.54
C ILE A 134 -16.05 2.64 -3.45
N ASN A 135 -17.01 1.87 -2.93
CA ASN A 135 -17.91 2.31 -1.85
C ASN A 135 -17.13 2.76 -0.60
N ALA A 136 -16.05 2.06 -0.25
CA ALA A 136 -15.22 2.43 0.89
C ALA A 136 -14.44 3.74 0.67
N ILE A 137 -13.94 3.98 -0.55
CA ILE A 137 -13.27 5.24 -0.91
C ILE A 137 -14.29 6.40 -0.91
N GLU A 138 -15.52 6.17 -1.37
CA GLU A 138 -16.60 7.17 -1.30
C GLU A 138 -16.99 7.49 0.13
N ALA A 139 -17.18 6.47 0.97
CA ALA A 139 -17.42 6.60 2.41
C ALA A 139 -16.30 7.41 3.09
N PHE A 140 -15.05 7.12 2.71
CA PHE A 140 -13.90 7.88 3.18
C PHE A 140 -13.99 9.36 2.77
N ASN A 141 -14.28 9.65 1.50
CA ASN A 141 -14.38 11.02 0.99
C ASN A 141 -15.47 11.84 1.70
N GLU A 142 -16.60 11.21 2.00
CA GLU A 142 -17.71 11.84 2.70
C GLU A 142 -17.31 12.35 4.09
N GLN A 143 -16.50 11.57 4.81
CA GLN A 143 -16.11 11.87 6.19
C GLN A 143 -14.81 12.67 6.31
N ALA A 144 -13.86 12.47 5.40
CA ALA A 144 -12.53 13.07 5.45
C ALA A 144 -12.56 14.61 5.51
N LYS A 145 -13.62 15.28 5.04
CA LYS A 145 -13.80 16.74 5.17
C LYS A 145 -13.90 17.24 6.63
N PHE A 146 -14.23 16.36 7.58
CA PHE A 146 -14.35 16.69 9.02
C PHE A 146 -13.07 16.44 9.83
N TYR A 147 -11.98 16.11 9.14
CA TYR A 147 -10.67 15.80 9.73
C TYR A 147 -9.64 16.79 9.20
N SER A 148 -8.85 17.33 10.12
CA SER A 148 -7.81 18.34 9.83
C SER A 148 -6.40 17.75 9.73
N GLY A 149 -6.21 16.53 10.22
CA GLY A 149 -4.95 15.78 10.06
C GLY A 149 -4.88 15.09 8.70
N ASN A 150 -3.89 14.21 8.56
CA ASN A 150 -3.63 13.49 7.32
C ASN A 150 -4.81 12.59 6.93
N LYS A 151 -5.15 12.60 5.64
CA LYS A 151 -6.20 11.77 5.04
C LYS A 151 -5.53 10.66 4.25
N ILE A 152 -5.64 9.44 4.75
CA ILE A 152 -4.87 8.31 4.25
C ILE A 152 -5.83 7.22 3.73
N ILE A 153 -5.55 6.70 2.54
CA ILE A 153 -6.19 5.48 2.04
C ILE A 153 -5.12 4.40 1.97
N ALA A 154 -5.32 3.29 2.67
CA ALA A 154 -4.45 2.12 2.61
C ALA A 154 -5.20 0.91 2.04
N LEU A 155 -4.70 0.35 0.95
CA LEU A 155 -5.34 -0.74 0.20
C LEU A 155 -4.47 -2.00 0.15
N GLY A 156 -5.07 -3.16 0.38
CA GLY A 156 -4.58 -4.46 -0.07
C GLY A 156 -5.39 -4.99 -1.25
N LYS A 157 -4.98 -6.10 -1.84
CA LYS A 157 -5.63 -6.64 -3.04
C LYS A 157 -7.05 -7.18 -2.80
N ILE A 158 -7.76 -7.31 -3.92
CA ILE A 158 -8.95 -8.13 -4.11
C ILE A 158 -8.50 -9.54 -4.53
N ASN A 159 -9.01 -10.57 -3.86
CA ASN A 159 -8.74 -11.97 -4.22
C ASN A 159 -9.66 -12.49 -5.33
N ASP A 160 -9.35 -13.70 -5.79
CA ASP A 160 -10.24 -14.52 -6.64
C ASP A 160 -10.58 -13.88 -8.00
N LEU A 161 -9.71 -12.97 -8.47
CA LEU A 161 -9.86 -12.29 -9.77
C LEU A 161 -9.16 -12.98 -10.93
N GLY A 162 -8.31 -13.98 -10.65
CA GLY A 162 -7.53 -14.70 -11.65
C GLY A 162 -6.67 -13.78 -12.52
N GLU A 163 -6.58 -14.08 -13.81
CA GLU A 163 -5.76 -13.34 -14.79
C GLU A 163 -6.17 -11.88 -14.96
N ASN A 164 -7.45 -11.55 -14.71
CA ASN A 164 -7.98 -10.20 -14.82
C ASN A 164 -7.67 -9.30 -13.61
N SER A 165 -6.92 -9.81 -12.63
CA SER A 165 -6.70 -9.11 -11.36
C SER A 165 -6.12 -7.71 -11.56
N ILE A 166 -5.06 -7.56 -12.36
CA ILE A 166 -4.42 -6.26 -12.60
C ILE A 166 -5.41 -5.26 -13.24
N ASP A 167 -6.17 -5.68 -14.24
CA ASP A 167 -7.07 -4.79 -14.98
C ASP A 167 -8.29 -4.39 -14.14
N ILE A 168 -8.78 -5.28 -13.29
CA ILE A 168 -9.83 -4.95 -12.32
C ILE A 168 -9.31 -3.94 -11.28
N HIS A 169 -8.10 -4.13 -10.75
CA HIS A 169 -7.50 -3.18 -9.81
C HIS A 169 -7.26 -1.80 -10.45
N ARG A 170 -6.85 -1.74 -11.72
CA ARG A 170 -6.68 -0.47 -12.47
C ARG A 170 -7.95 0.37 -12.52
N LYS A 171 -9.15 -0.23 -12.41
CA LYS A 171 -10.42 0.51 -12.32
C LYS A 171 -10.53 1.38 -11.06
N LEU A 172 -9.66 1.20 -10.07
CA LEU A 172 -9.58 2.07 -8.89
C LEU A 172 -8.88 3.41 -9.17
N ILE A 173 -8.09 3.52 -10.25
CA ILE A 173 -7.29 4.72 -10.56
C ILE A 173 -8.15 6.00 -10.62
N PRO A 174 -9.28 6.05 -11.35
CA PRO A 174 -10.09 7.27 -11.43
C PRO A 174 -10.64 7.70 -10.07
N VAL A 175 -11.14 6.75 -9.28
CA VAL A 175 -11.74 7.00 -7.96
C VAL A 175 -10.69 7.46 -6.95
N LEU A 176 -9.50 6.84 -6.97
CA LEU A 176 -8.38 7.25 -6.12
C LEU A 176 -7.83 8.62 -6.49
N ASN A 177 -7.72 8.94 -7.78
CA ASN A 177 -7.32 10.29 -8.24
C ASN A 177 -8.33 11.36 -7.82
N ALA A 178 -9.62 11.05 -7.86
CA ALA A 178 -10.69 11.95 -7.42
C ALA A 178 -10.85 12.03 -5.89
N SER A 179 -10.22 11.12 -5.14
CA SER A 179 -10.35 11.09 -3.68
C SER A 179 -9.74 12.34 -3.01
N CYS A 180 -10.21 12.64 -1.81
CA CYS A 180 -9.63 13.70 -0.97
C CYS A 180 -8.44 13.22 -0.11
N ALA A 181 -7.91 12.03 -0.38
CA ALA A 181 -6.72 11.53 0.29
C ALA A 181 -5.49 12.37 -0.06
N ASP A 182 -4.68 12.64 0.96
CA ASP A 182 -3.34 13.21 0.85
C ASP A 182 -2.34 12.11 0.47
N TYR A 183 -2.53 10.93 1.07
CA TYR A 183 -1.66 9.76 0.93
C TYR A 183 -2.43 8.51 0.54
N ILE A 184 -1.92 7.79 -0.46
CA ILE A 184 -2.47 6.50 -0.91
C ILE A 184 -1.38 5.44 -0.79
N PHE A 185 -1.56 4.47 0.09
CA PHE A 185 -0.58 3.42 0.35
C PHE A 185 -1.15 2.05 -0.04
N CYS A 186 -0.46 1.35 -0.94
CA CYS A 186 -0.95 0.05 -1.43
C CYS A 186 0.03 -1.07 -1.08
N LEU A 187 -0.49 -2.19 -0.62
CA LEU A 187 0.23 -3.47 -0.55
C LEU A 187 -0.13 -4.33 -1.77
N ASP A 188 0.58 -5.43 -1.97
CA ASP A 188 0.29 -6.47 -2.97
C ASP A 188 0.63 -6.05 -4.42
N GLN A 189 1.16 -7.00 -5.20
CA GLN A 189 1.73 -6.73 -6.53
C GLN A 189 0.69 -6.20 -7.52
N GLU A 190 -0.56 -6.61 -7.37
CA GLU A 190 -1.70 -6.26 -8.22
C GLU A 190 -2.06 -4.77 -8.14
N LEU A 191 -1.73 -4.10 -7.02
CA LEU A 191 -1.95 -2.67 -6.83
C LEU A 191 -0.77 -1.80 -7.28
N ARG A 192 0.39 -2.38 -7.61
CA ARG A 192 1.55 -1.62 -8.12
C ARG A 192 1.19 -0.78 -9.37
N PRO A 193 0.51 -1.32 -10.40
CA PRO A 193 0.10 -0.52 -11.56
C PRO A 193 -0.92 0.58 -11.20
N VAL A 194 -1.73 0.39 -10.15
CA VAL A 194 -2.68 1.40 -9.67
C VAL A 194 -1.93 2.61 -9.14
N VAL A 195 -0.94 2.40 -8.26
CA VAL A 195 -0.10 3.47 -7.72
C VAL A 195 0.63 4.23 -8.83
N MET A 196 1.13 3.53 -9.84
CA MET A 196 1.76 4.17 -11.00
C MET A 196 0.79 5.09 -11.76
N GLY A 197 -0.48 4.71 -11.83
CA GLY A 197 -1.55 5.50 -12.47
C GLY A 197 -2.05 6.72 -11.67
N ILE A 198 -1.72 6.84 -10.38
CA ILE A 198 -2.13 7.99 -9.56
C ILE A 198 -1.34 9.24 -9.93
N LYS A 199 -2.00 10.38 -10.08
CA LYS A 199 -1.40 11.67 -10.44
C LYS A 199 -1.79 12.75 -9.44
N GLY A 200 -0.89 13.69 -9.15
CA GLY A 200 -1.17 14.83 -8.27
C GLY A 200 -1.35 14.50 -6.78
N LYS A 201 -1.01 13.28 -6.36
CA LYS A 201 -1.08 12.80 -4.97
C LYS A 201 0.15 12.00 -4.60
N VAL A 202 0.45 11.92 -3.31
CA VAL A 202 1.50 11.01 -2.80
C VAL A 202 0.93 9.61 -2.73
N ALA A 203 1.22 8.80 -3.74
CA ALA A 203 0.82 7.41 -3.77
C ALA A 203 2.08 6.54 -3.72
N THR A 204 2.05 5.47 -2.94
CA THR A 204 3.21 4.61 -2.72
C THR A 204 2.78 3.15 -2.61
N TRP A 205 3.43 2.29 -3.39
CA TRP A 205 3.30 0.86 -3.33
C TRP A 205 4.37 0.28 -2.40
N PHE A 206 3.94 -0.63 -1.54
CA PHE A 206 4.75 -1.36 -0.59
C PHE A 206 4.71 -2.84 -0.96
N ARG A 207 5.86 -3.48 -0.98
CA ARG A 207 5.95 -4.94 -1.14
C ARG A 207 6.08 -5.66 0.20
N ASP A 208 6.44 -4.94 1.27
CA ASP A 208 6.51 -5.45 2.63
C ASP A 208 5.42 -4.80 3.52
N SER A 209 4.64 -5.65 4.20
CA SER A 209 3.54 -5.22 5.07
C SER A 209 4.03 -4.53 6.34
N THR A 210 5.18 -4.92 6.89
CA THR A 210 5.82 -4.29 8.05
C THR A 210 6.22 -2.85 7.70
N VAL A 211 6.83 -2.66 6.52
CA VAL A 211 7.22 -1.33 6.05
C VAL A 211 5.98 -0.45 5.88
N LEU A 212 4.91 -0.98 5.29
CA LEU A 212 3.62 -0.28 5.21
C LEU A 212 3.06 0.07 6.61
N LYS A 213 3.10 -0.86 7.56
CA LYS A 213 2.64 -0.66 8.94
C LYS A 213 3.36 0.51 9.60
N ASP A 214 4.68 0.53 9.52
CA ASP A 214 5.49 1.57 10.13
C ASP A 214 5.30 2.93 9.44
N HIS A 215 5.12 2.92 8.11
CA HIS A 215 4.74 4.10 7.35
C HIS A 215 3.36 4.64 7.82
N LEU A 216 2.38 3.76 8.01
CA LEU A 216 1.06 4.16 8.50
C LEU A 216 1.12 4.79 9.90
N LYS A 217 1.82 4.18 10.85
CA LYS A 217 2.03 4.75 12.20
C LYS A 217 2.65 6.15 12.14
N TYR A 218 3.55 6.38 11.20
CA TYR A 218 4.20 7.68 11.02
C TYR A 218 3.23 8.74 10.47
N PHE A 219 2.49 8.41 9.40
CA PHE A 219 1.61 9.38 8.75
C PHE A 219 0.31 9.65 9.51
N MET A 220 -0.11 8.76 10.41
CA MET A 220 -1.26 8.96 11.28
C MET A 220 -0.94 9.98 12.39
N ASN A 221 -1.35 11.24 12.18
CA ASN A 221 -1.13 12.36 13.09
C ASN A 221 -2.43 12.83 13.77
N HIS A 222 -2.34 13.81 14.67
CA HIS A 222 -3.53 14.35 15.36
C HIS A 222 -4.68 14.68 14.40
N ASN A 223 -5.86 14.16 14.69
CA ASN A 223 -7.09 14.32 13.92
C ASN A 223 -6.97 13.79 12.47
N SER A 224 -6.11 12.80 12.21
CA SER A 224 -6.04 12.07 10.94
C SER A 224 -7.23 11.16 10.73
N TYR A 225 -7.52 10.83 9.48
CA TYR A 225 -8.53 9.85 9.09
C TYR A 225 -7.96 8.86 8.08
N THR A 226 -8.02 7.58 8.40
CA THR A 226 -7.40 6.53 7.59
C THR A 226 -8.37 5.41 7.23
N LEU A 227 -8.54 5.13 5.94
CA LEU A 227 -9.23 3.94 5.45
C LEU A 227 -8.26 2.76 5.36
N LEU A 228 -8.61 1.61 5.94
CA LEU A 228 -7.93 0.32 5.77
C LEU A 228 -8.85 -0.64 5.03
N LYS A 229 -8.44 -1.14 3.86
CA LYS A 229 -9.31 -1.93 3.00
C LYS A 229 -8.57 -3.03 2.24
N SER A 230 -9.00 -4.27 2.40
CA SER A 230 -8.45 -5.42 1.65
C SER A 230 -9.43 -6.59 1.61
N SER A 231 -9.11 -7.62 0.82
CA SER A 231 -9.71 -8.95 1.00
C SER A 231 -9.26 -9.61 2.31
N HIS A 232 -9.99 -10.66 2.71
CA HIS A 232 -9.76 -11.35 3.98
C HIS A 232 -8.56 -12.31 3.99
N GLY A 233 -8.45 -13.14 2.95
CA GLY A 233 -7.39 -14.13 2.78
C GLY A 233 -6.37 -13.67 1.74
N GLY A 234 -5.38 -14.49 1.40
CA GLY A 234 -4.50 -14.25 0.23
C GLY A 234 -3.62 -12.99 0.25
N THR A 235 -3.70 -12.18 1.30
CA THR A 235 -2.92 -10.94 1.52
C THR A 235 -2.44 -10.86 2.96
N LYS A 236 -1.28 -10.21 3.17
CA LYS A 236 -0.78 -9.84 4.51
C LYS A 236 -1.39 -8.53 5.03
N PHE A 237 -2.19 -7.83 4.21
CA PHE A 237 -2.75 -6.54 4.58
C PHE A 237 -3.63 -6.64 5.82
N LYS A 238 -4.50 -7.64 5.89
CA LYS A 238 -5.45 -7.79 7.00
C LYS A 238 -4.74 -8.03 8.34
N SER A 239 -3.77 -8.95 8.39
CA SER A 239 -3.02 -9.21 9.63
C SER A 239 -2.23 -7.99 10.05
N MET A 240 -1.58 -7.31 9.09
CA MET A 240 -0.90 -6.05 9.32
C MET A 240 -1.83 -4.97 9.88
N ALA A 241 -3.03 -4.82 9.34
CA ALA A 241 -4.02 -3.85 9.79
C ALA A 241 -4.50 -4.14 11.23
N MET A 242 -4.64 -5.42 11.59
CA MET A 242 -4.97 -5.82 12.96
C MET A 242 -3.84 -5.45 13.93
N GLU A 243 -2.61 -5.87 13.63
CA GLU A 243 -1.43 -5.52 14.43
C GLU A 243 -1.25 -4.00 14.56
N LEU A 244 -1.46 -3.26 13.46
CA LEU A 244 -1.41 -1.80 13.46
C LEU A 244 -2.38 -1.21 14.48
N ILE A 245 -3.65 -1.63 14.46
CA ILE A 245 -4.68 -1.12 15.36
C ILE A 245 -4.33 -1.40 16.83
N ASP A 246 -3.75 -2.58 17.11
CA ASP A 246 -3.35 -2.98 18.46
C ASP A 246 -2.10 -2.20 18.94
N GLU A 247 -1.18 -1.86 18.05
CA GLU A 247 0.08 -1.16 18.36
C GLU A 247 -0.07 0.37 18.42
N LEU A 248 -1.05 0.96 17.72
CA LEU A 248 -1.23 2.42 17.64
C LEU A 248 -1.38 3.16 18.98
N PRO A 249 -2.06 2.62 20.01
CA PRO A 249 -2.10 3.22 21.34
C PRO A 249 -0.71 3.34 22.01
N LEU A 250 0.24 2.49 21.63
CA LEU A 250 1.58 2.40 22.23
C LEU A 250 2.62 3.29 21.54
N VAL A 251 2.25 3.98 20.45
CA VAL A 251 3.19 4.81 19.67
C VAL A 251 3.59 6.05 20.48
N GLU A 252 4.88 6.18 20.79
CA GLU A 252 5.46 7.34 21.48
C GLU A 252 5.80 8.53 20.54
N ASN A 253 5.94 9.73 21.11
CA ASN A 253 6.15 11.01 20.42
C ASN A 253 7.39 11.05 19.50
N ASP A 254 8.46 10.32 19.81
CA ASP A 254 9.70 10.31 19.00
C ASP A 254 9.53 9.68 17.61
N ALA A 255 8.37 9.06 17.37
CA ALA A 255 7.95 8.58 16.06
C ALA A 255 7.79 9.69 15.00
N MET A 256 7.79 10.97 15.39
CA MET A 256 7.68 12.11 14.47
C MET A 256 8.98 12.52 13.79
N ARG A 257 10.10 11.81 14.03
CA ARG A 257 11.25 11.89 13.11
C ARG A 257 10.83 11.20 11.82
N THR A 258 10.93 11.92 10.68
CA THR A 258 10.52 11.53 9.32
C THR A 258 10.38 10.02 9.07
N VAL A 259 9.44 9.57 8.24
CA VAL A 259 9.35 8.19 7.71
C VAL A 259 10.73 7.55 7.47
N GLN A 260 11.65 8.36 6.94
CA GLN A 260 13.04 8.05 6.71
C GLN A 260 13.80 7.67 8.00
N HIS A 261 13.64 8.36 9.13
CA HIS A 261 14.24 8.02 10.43
C HIS A 261 13.65 6.80 11.15
N LYS A 262 12.55 6.21 10.66
CA LYS A 262 12.01 4.95 11.22
C LYS A 262 12.28 3.72 10.36
N ILE A 263 12.35 3.89 9.03
CA ILE A 263 12.82 2.83 8.12
C ILE A 263 14.32 2.97 7.85
N GLY A 264 14.95 4.05 8.26
CA GLY A 264 16.38 4.33 8.22
C GLY A 264 16.88 4.56 9.63
N ILE A 265 18.13 4.18 9.85
CA ILE A 265 18.80 4.23 11.15
C ILE A 265 19.00 5.66 11.67
N ASP A 266 18.99 5.79 12.98
CA ASP A 266 19.51 6.98 13.67
C ASP A 266 20.85 6.58 14.32
N GLY A 267 21.95 7.06 13.74
CA GLY A 267 23.30 6.61 14.06
C GLY A 267 23.79 5.52 13.10
N ILE A 268 24.42 4.48 13.65
CA ILE A 268 25.12 3.44 12.89
C ILE A 268 24.56 2.06 13.25
N SER A 269 24.32 1.25 12.22
CA SER A 269 24.19 -0.21 12.37
C SER A 269 25.34 -0.88 11.64
N HIS A 270 26.01 -1.82 12.30
CA HIS A 270 27.10 -2.54 11.67
C HIS A 270 27.25 -3.98 12.16
N LEU A 271 27.89 -4.77 11.31
CA LEU A 271 28.43 -6.09 11.61
C LEU A 271 29.93 -6.05 11.32
N LEU A 272 30.74 -6.43 12.31
CA LEU A 272 32.15 -6.76 12.05
C LEU A 272 32.22 -8.25 11.75
N ILE A 273 32.75 -8.60 10.59
CA ILE A 273 32.81 -9.98 10.12
C ILE A 273 34.24 -10.39 9.78
N GLU A 274 34.55 -11.66 10.00
CA GLU A 274 35.70 -12.28 9.36
C GLU A 274 35.50 -12.32 7.85
N LYS A 275 36.61 -12.45 7.10
CA LYS A 275 36.62 -12.59 5.64
C LYS A 275 35.75 -13.74 5.11
N ASN A 276 35.58 -14.80 5.91
CA ASN A 276 34.70 -15.94 5.62
C ASN A 276 33.19 -15.67 5.89
N GLY A 277 32.83 -14.49 6.40
CA GLY A 277 31.46 -14.10 6.71
C GLY A 277 31.01 -14.33 8.16
N ASN A 278 31.85 -14.88 9.04
CA ASN A 278 31.49 -15.09 10.45
C ASN A 278 31.36 -13.75 11.18
N VAL A 279 30.26 -13.56 11.89
CA VAL A 279 30.02 -12.34 12.67
C VAL A 279 30.81 -12.37 13.98
N LEU A 280 31.65 -11.35 14.17
CA LEU A 280 32.44 -11.13 15.39
C LEU A 280 31.75 -10.15 16.34
N GLU A 281 31.15 -9.10 15.79
CA GLU A 281 30.49 -8.04 16.53
C GLU A 281 29.25 -7.55 15.79
N SER A 282 28.24 -7.11 16.54
CA SER A 282 27.01 -6.54 15.99
C SER A 282 26.57 -5.31 16.77
N LEU A 283 26.17 -4.26 16.06
CA LEU A 283 25.58 -3.04 16.62
C LEU A 283 24.28 -2.70 15.90
N ASN A 284 23.20 -2.50 16.67
CA ASN A 284 21.90 -1.98 16.19
C ASN A 284 21.35 -2.70 14.95
N VAL A 285 21.57 -4.02 14.83
CA VAL A 285 21.20 -4.80 13.65
C VAL A 285 19.69 -4.84 13.43
N GLU A 286 18.91 -4.92 14.51
CA GLU A 286 17.44 -5.03 14.44
C GLU A 286 16.78 -3.79 13.83
N ASN A 287 17.39 -2.61 14.00
CA ASN A 287 16.89 -1.35 13.44
C ASN A 287 17.62 -0.93 12.17
N SER A 288 18.45 -1.81 11.59
CA SER A 288 19.34 -1.49 10.48
C SER A 288 18.67 -1.34 9.12
N LYS A 289 17.34 -1.34 9.04
CA LYS A 289 16.68 -1.20 7.74
C LYS A 289 17.04 0.15 7.13
N THR A 290 17.09 0.19 5.81
CA THR A 290 17.15 1.42 5.02
C THR A 290 16.33 1.23 3.77
N ILE A 291 15.87 2.35 3.20
CA ILE A 291 15.09 2.38 1.96
C ILE A 291 15.97 2.57 0.71
N GLU A 292 17.29 2.76 0.86
CA GLU A 292 18.25 2.97 -0.22
C GLU A 292 18.24 1.85 -1.29
N GLY A 293 18.84 2.09 -2.45
CA GLY A 293 18.82 1.14 -3.56
C GLY A 293 20.12 0.37 -3.79
N LEU A 294 20.08 -0.97 -3.73
CA LEU A 294 21.24 -1.86 -3.96
C LEU A 294 21.71 -1.99 -5.43
N SER A 295 21.19 -1.17 -6.35
CA SER A 295 21.43 -1.32 -7.80
C SER A 295 22.90 -1.25 -8.21
N PRO A 296 23.71 -0.28 -7.71
CA PRO A 296 25.14 -0.23 -8.04
C PRO A 296 25.88 -1.51 -7.66
N LEU A 297 25.61 -2.04 -6.47
CA LEU A 297 26.20 -3.28 -5.97
C LEU A 297 25.80 -4.48 -6.83
N PHE A 298 24.51 -4.58 -7.19
CA PHE A 298 24.01 -5.62 -8.08
C PHE A 298 24.72 -5.60 -9.44
N TYR A 299 24.78 -4.45 -10.11
CA TYR A 299 25.41 -4.36 -11.43
C TYR A 299 26.92 -4.58 -11.38
N PHE A 300 27.59 -4.15 -10.29
CA PHE A 300 29.00 -4.44 -10.10
C PHE A 300 29.25 -5.95 -10.02
N ILE A 301 28.48 -6.67 -9.19
CA ILE A 301 28.59 -8.13 -9.05
C ILE A 301 28.27 -8.81 -10.38
N GLU A 302 27.19 -8.42 -11.05
CA GLU A 302 26.78 -8.99 -12.34
C GLU A 302 27.86 -8.81 -13.43
N ALA A 303 28.51 -7.65 -13.49
CA ALA A 303 29.61 -7.41 -14.42
C ALA A 303 30.82 -8.31 -14.12
N LYS A 304 31.17 -8.47 -12.84
CA LYS A 304 32.28 -9.34 -12.39
C LYS A 304 31.97 -10.82 -12.58
N GLU A 305 30.72 -11.24 -12.50
CA GLU A 305 30.29 -12.62 -12.81
C GLU A 305 30.45 -12.94 -14.30
N ARG A 306 30.18 -11.96 -15.17
CA ARG A 306 30.27 -12.12 -16.63
C ARG A 306 31.68 -12.04 -17.20
N ASN A 307 32.68 -11.66 -16.39
CA ASN A 307 34.08 -11.50 -16.81
C ASN A 307 34.23 -10.68 -18.10
N ILE A 308 33.54 -9.54 -18.17
CA ILE A 308 33.54 -8.68 -19.34
C ILE A 308 34.94 -8.09 -19.55
N THR A 309 35.48 -8.19 -20.76
CA THR A 309 36.78 -7.60 -21.10
C THR A 309 36.67 -6.08 -21.21
N ASN A 310 37.72 -5.34 -20.89
CA ASN A 310 37.68 -3.88 -20.95
C ASN A 310 37.50 -3.36 -22.39
N TYR A 311 36.53 -2.47 -22.61
CA TYR A 311 36.30 -1.79 -23.89
C TYR A 311 35.78 -0.37 -23.67
N LYS A 312 35.75 0.42 -24.74
CA LYS A 312 35.26 1.80 -24.70
C LYS A 312 33.73 1.82 -24.77
N VAL A 313 33.09 2.31 -23.70
CA VAL A 313 31.64 2.53 -23.61
C VAL A 313 31.33 3.97 -24.04
N ILE A 314 30.27 4.16 -24.83
CA ILE A 314 29.85 5.47 -25.35
C ILE A 314 28.54 5.89 -24.68
N ASP A 315 28.54 7.03 -23.98
CA ASP A 315 27.31 7.64 -23.49
C ASP A 315 26.72 8.58 -24.54
N ASN A 316 25.69 8.10 -25.22
CA ASN A 316 24.98 8.88 -26.26
C ASN A 316 24.09 10.00 -25.70
N LYS A 317 23.99 10.18 -24.36
CA LYS A 317 23.14 11.20 -23.73
C LYS A 317 23.91 12.42 -23.21
N GLU A 318 25.21 12.31 -22.97
CA GLU A 318 26.09 13.44 -22.63
C GLU A 318 27.18 13.63 -23.69
N ASP A 319 26.91 14.44 -24.72
CA ASP A 319 27.92 14.94 -25.67
C ASP A 319 28.92 13.89 -26.25
N ASN A 320 28.49 12.63 -26.41
CA ASN A 320 29.35 11.50 -26.83
C ASN A 320 30.60 11.30 -25.95
N ARG A 321 30.50 11.55 -24.64
CA ARG A 321 31.54 11.17 -23.69
C ARG A 321 31.76 9.67 -23.73
N SER A 322 33.03 9.28 -23.60
CA SER A 322 33.43 7.89 -23.60
C SER A 322 34.20 7.55 -22.34
N ILE A 323 33.93 6.38 -21.79
CA ILE A 323 34.56 5.85 -20.58
C ILE A 323 34.98 4.40 -20.83
N MET A 324 36.10 3.97 -20.24
CA MET A 324 36.46 2.55 -20.30
C MET A 324 35.52 1.73 -19.42
N PHE A 325 35.14 0.53 -19.84
CA PHE A 325 34.22 -0.34 -19.10
C PHE A 325 34.72 -0.59 -17.67
N ASP A 326 36.02 -0.85 -17.51
CA ASP A 326 36.60 -1.03 -16.18
C ASP A 326 36.46 0.26 -15.35
N GLU A 327 36.72 1.43 -15.93
CA GLU A 327 36.56 2.70 -15.21
C GLU A 327 35.09 2.92 -14.78
N LEU A 328 34.13 2.63 -15.66
CA LEU A 328 32.70 2.68 -15.34
C LEU A 328 32.33 1.72 -14.21
N LEU A 329 32.90 0.51 -14.22
CA LEU A 329 32.70 -0.50 -13.20
C LEU A 329 33.29 -0.06 -11.85
N GLU A 330 34.50 0.50 -11.84
CA GLU A 330 35.16 1.00 -10.63
C GLU A 330 34.37 2.14 -9.97
N ARG A 331 33.73 3.00 -10.78
CA ARG A 331 32.83 4.05 -10.27
C ARG A 331 31.60 3.49 -9.55
N MET A 332 31.19 2.25 -9.82
CA MET A 332 30.07 1.65 -9.09
C MET A 332 30.36 1.47 -7.60
N ARG A 333 31.63 1.44 -7.17
CA ARG A 333 31.97 1.18 -5.76
C ARG A 333 31.72 2.36 -4.82
N ASN A 334 31.63 3.59 -5.32
CA ASN A 334 31.49 4.77 -4.48
C ASN A 334 30.51 5.77 -5.08
N LYS A 335 29.25 5.72 -4.61
CA LYS A 335 28.17 6.66 -4.95
C LYS A 335 28.12 7.06 -6.44
N PRO A 336 27.97 6.10 -7.37
CA PRO A 336 27.87 6.42 -8.80
C PRO A 336 26.63 7.26 -9.12
N SER A 337 26.74 8.09 -10.15
CA SER A 337 25.61 8.86 -10.64
C SER A 337 24.55 7.97 -11.30
N LYS A 338 23.30 8.46 -11.34
CA LYS A 338 22.18 7.76 -11.99
C LYS A 338 22.43 7.44 -13.46
N GLN A 339 23.19 8.28 -14.16
CA GLN A 339 23.53 8.08 -15.56
C GLN A 339 24.52 6.91 -15.71
N GLU A 340 25.55 6.85 -14.87
CA GLU A 340 26.53 5.76 -14.88
C GLU A 340 25.87 4.41 -14.57
N ILE A 341 24.95 4.37 -13.61
CA ILE A 341 24.18 3.16 -13.30
C ILE A 341 23.34 2.73 -14.52
N LYS A 342 22.68 3.69 -15.20
CA LYS A 342 21.89 3.39 -16.42
C LYS A 342 22.78 2.91 -17.56
N LEU A 343 23.96 3.51 -17.73
CA LEU A 343 24.92 3.16 -18.75
C LEU A 343 25.44 1.73 -18.53
N LEU A 344 25.89 1.40 -17.32
CA LEU A 344 26.31 0.04 -17.00
C LEU A 344 25.15 -0.96 -17.16
N SER A 345 23.94 -0.59 -16.76
CA SER A 345 22.76 -1.44 -16.97
C SER A 345 22.49 -1.71 -18.45
N SER A 346 22.70 -0.76 -19.36
CA SER A 346 22.51 -0.99 -20.81
C SER A 346 23.61 -1.84 -21.42
N GLU A 347 24.84 -1.75 -20.90
CA GLU A 347 25.93 -2.64 -21.32
C GLU A 347 25.70 -4.08 -20.85
N LEU A 348 25.12 -4.26 -19.66
CA LEU A 348 24.84 -5.58 -19.10
C LEU A 348 23.56 -6.22 -19.66
N PHE A 349 22.55 -5.46 -20.08
CA PHE A 349 21.26 -6.04 -20.42
C PHE A 349 20.71 -5.49 -21.73
N LYS A 350 20.35 -6.42 -22.62
CA LYS A 350 19.76 -6.11 -23.94
C LYS A 350 18.32 -5.62 -23.83
N ASP A 351 17.60 -6.05 -22.79
CA ASP A 351 16.19 -5.75 -22.58
C ASP A 351 15.78 -5.85 -21.10
N GLU A 352 14.60 -5.33 -20.80
CA GLU A 352 14.03 -5.30 -19.45
C GLU A 352 13.71 -6.69 -18.90
N VAL A 353 13.42 -7.67 -19.76
CA VAL A 353 13.02 -9.02 -19.37
C VAL A 353 14.22 -9.80 -18.81
N SER A 354 15.33 -9.79 -19.56
CA SER A 354 16.60 -10.40 -19.15
C SER A 354 17.15 -9.76 -17.89
N ARG A 355 17.07 -8.42 -17.79
CA ARG A 355 17.45 -7.67 -16.59
C ARG A 355 16.65 -8.09 -15.36
N ARG A 356 15.33 -8.17 -15.50
CA ARG A 356 14.45 -8.57 -14.41
C ARG A 356 14.66 -10.02 -13.98
N LYS A 357 14.98 -10.92 -14.92
CA LYS A 357 15.33 -12.31 -14.61
C LYS A 357 16.60 -12.37 -13.75
N ALA A 358 17.66 -11.63 -14.11
CA ALA A 358 18.89 -11.58 -13.34
C ALA A 358 18.68 -11.00 -11.92
N ILE A 359 17.91 -9.91 -11.80
CA ILE A 359 17.54 -9.34 -10.50
C ILE A 359 16.79 -10.35 -9.62
N ASN A 360 15.78 -11.03 -10.18
CA ASN A 360 15.02 -12.02 -9.43
C ASN A 360 15.92 -13.19 -8.97
N GLN A 361 16.86 -13.61 -9.82
CA GLN A 361 17.82 -14.65 -9.47
C GLN A 361 18.75 -14.18 -8.34
N PHE A 362 19.30 -12.97 -8.43
CA PHE A 362 20.12 -12.38 -7.38
C PHE A 362 19.35 -12.28 -6.05
N ILE A 363 18.08 -11.85 -6.07
CA ILE A 363 17.24 -11.83 -4.86
C ILE A 363 17.12 -13.24 -4.27
N ALA A 364 16.88 -14.26 -5.10
CA ALA A 364 16.72 -15.64 -4.68
C ALA A 364 18.02 -16.21 -4.08
N ASP A 365 19.15 -16.05 -4.77
CA ASP A 365 20.46 -16.55 -4.35
C ASP A 365 20.88 -15.98 -3.00
N ASN A 366 20.61 -14.69 -2.80
CA ASN A 366 20.95 -13.96 -1.59
C ASN A 366 19.87 -14.03 -0.50
N LYS A 367 18.79 -14.80 -0.70
CA LYS A 367 17.64 -14.90 0.21
C LYS A 367 17.21 -13.52 0.71
N LEU A 368 17.20 -12.57 -0.22
CA LEU A 368 16.81 -11.21 0.05
C LEU A 368 15.29 -11.15 0.11
N THR A 369 14.79 -10.20 0.88
CA THR A 369 13.40 -9.84 0.72
C THR A 369 13.20 -9.38 -0.72
N GLU A 370 12.06 -9.78 -1.27
CA GLU A 370 11.63 -9.40 -2.61
C GLU A 370 11.70 -7.87 -2.83
N THR A 371 11.63 -7.06 -1.77
CA THR A 371 11.80 -5.60 -1.75
C THR A 371 13.22 -5.08 -1.95
N ALA A 372 14.27 -5.88 -1.88
CA ALA A 372 15.64 -5.35 -1.76
C ALA A 372 16.19 -4.71 -3.05
N ILE A 373 15.73 -5.14 -4.23
CA ILE A 373 16.29 -4.73 -5.54
C ILE A 373 15.19 -4.62 -6.59
N ILE A 374 14.56 -3.45 -6.74
CA ILE A 374 13.59 -3.23 -7.84
C ILE A 374 13.83 -1.92 -8.59
N THR A 375 14.61 -0.98 -8.07
CA THR A 375 14.92 0.27 -8.80
C THR A 375 16.28 0.17 -9.47
N VAL A 376 16.34 0.52 -10.77
CA VAL A 376 17.56 0.53 -11.60
C VAL A 376 18.51 1.64 -11.21
N THR A 377 18.01 2.71 -10.58
CA THR A 377 18.68 4.00 -10.56
C THR A 377 19.02 4.50 -9.16
N GLY A 378 18.81 3.70 -8.12
CA GLY A 378 18.80 4.22 -6.75
C GLY A 378 17.70 5.27 -6.51
N GLU A 379 16.86 5.57 -7.51
CA GLU A 379 15.71 6.43 -7.31
C GLU A 379 14.74 5.65 -6.44
N PHE A 380 14.58 6.12 -5.21
CA PHE A 380 13.29 6.10 -4.56
C PHE A 380 12.27 6.58 -5.57
N SER A 381 11.65 5.68 -6.33
CA SER A 381 10.43 6.09 -6.98
C SER A 381 9.52 6.41 -5.80
N VAL A 382 9.09 7.67 -5.67
CA VAL A 382 8.18 8.13 -4.58
C VAL A 382 6.97 7.19 -4.46
N LYS A 383 6.71 6.46 -5.55
CA LYS A 383 5.66 5.49 -5.77
C LYS A 383 5.98 4.03 -5.44
N GLU A 384 7.21 3.64 -5.10
CA GLU A 384 7.56 2.27 -4.66
C GLU A 384 8.54 2.31 -3.49
N ARG A 385 8.19 1.66 -2.39
CA ARG A 385 9.05 1.53 -1.20
C ARG A 385 9.70 0.16 -1.17
N GLN A 386 11.02 0.19 -1.05
CA GLN A 386 11.93 -0.94 -0.94
C GLN A 386 12.70 -0.81 0.38
N SER A 387 13.20 -1.92 0.94
CA SER A 387 14.10 -1.85 2.08
C SER A 387 15.02 -3.06 2.18
N PHE A 388 16.23 -2.84 2.70
CA PHE A 388 17.17 -3.90 3.07
C PHE A 388 17.87 -3.54 4.40
N SER A 389 18.54 -4.53 5.02
CA SER A 389 19.22 -4.41 6.32
C SER A 389 20.72 -4.75 6.24
N VAL A 390 21.50 -4.53 7.30
CA VAL A 390 22.90 -5.01 7.33
C VAL A 390 22.99 -6.54 7.23
N THR A 391 21.97 -7.25 7.71
CA THR A 391 21.87 -8.71 7.56
C THR A 391 21.70 -9.10 6.09
N ASP A 392 20.99 -8.29 5.30
CA ASP A 392 20.85 -8.52 3.86
C ASP A 392 22.17 -8.24 3.13
N LEU A 393 22.89 -7.18 3.50
CA LEU A 393 24.24 -6.92 2.99
C LEU A 393 25.21 -8.06 3.33
N LEU A 394 25.14 -8.62 4.54
CA LEU A 394 25.95 -9.77 4.95
C LEU A 394 25.71 -10.99 4.05
N LYS A 395 24.44 -11.30 3.73
CA LYS A 395 24.12 -12.40 2.81
C LYS A 395 24.76 -12.21 1.44
N ILE A 396 24.71 -10.97 0.92
CA ILE A 396 25.36 -10.62 -0.34
C ILE A 396 26.87 -10.83 -0.26
N TYR A 397 27.50 -10.37 0.82
CA TYR A 397 28.93 -10.56 1.02
C TYR A 397 29.34 -12.05 1.03
N ILE A 398 28.62 -12.87 1.80
CA ILE A 398 28.88 -14.32 1.93
C ILE A 398 28.76 -15.05 0.58
N ASN A 399 27.83 -14.62 -0.27
CA ASN A 399 27.61 -15.26 -1.56
C ASN A 399 28.60 -14.82 -2.65
N TYR A 400 29.20 -13.63 -2.52
CA TYR A 400 30.15 -13.10 -3.51
C TYR A 400 31.48 -12.60 -2.91
N PRO A 401 32.16 -13.37 -2.03
CA PRO A 401 33.32 -12.89 -1.28
C PRO A 401 34.52 -12.58 -2.20
N TYR A 402 34.70 -13.36 -3.27
CA TYR A 402 35.79 -13.14 -4.23
C TYR A 402 35.53 -12.02 -5.23
N LYS A 403 34.29 -11.53 -5.32
CA LYS A 403 33.90 -10.43 -6.22
C LYS A 403 33.90 -9.10 -5.50
N LEU A 404 33.57 -9.12 -4.22
CA LEU A 404 33.72 -8.00 -3.30
C LEU A 404 35.10 -8.14 -2.64
N ASN A 405 36.15 -7.71 -3.37
CA ASN A 405 37.53 -7.82 -2.92
C ASN A 405 37.66 -7.35 -1.46
N GLU A 406 38.27 -8.19 -0.62
CA GLU A 406 38.32 -8.00 0.84
C GLU A 406 39.07 -6.73 1.26
N ASP A 407 39.87 -6.16 0.35
CA ASP A 407 40.63 -4.93 0.54
C ASP A 407 39.95 -3.70 -0.09
N GLU A 408 38.82 -3.87 -0.78
CA GLU A 408 38.09 -2.79 -1.44
C GLU A 408 36.96 -2.24 -0.57
N THR A 409 36.74 -0.93 -0.70
CA THR A 409 35.68 -0.21 -0.01
C THR A 409 34.52 0.03 -0.96
N PHE A 410 33.32 -0.35 -0.52
CA PHE A 410 32.05 -0.14 -1.21
C PHE A 410 31.17 0.75 -0.36
N ILE A 411 30.85 1.95 -0.86
CA ILE A 411 30.02 2.93 -0.15
C ILE A 411 28.97 3.46 -1.12
N PHE A 412 27.72 3.32 -0.71
CA PHE A 412 26.56 3.67 -1.51
C PHE A 412 25.58 4.51 -0.69
N GLY A 413 24.55 5.01 -1.36
CA GLY A 413 23.41 5.69 -0.77
C GLY A 413 23.55 7.21 -0.74
N ASP A 414 22.40 7.88 -0.86
CA ASP A 414 22.30 9.34 -0.89
C ASP A 414 21.99 9.90 0.50
N GLN A 415 21.05 9.27 1.23
CA GLN A 415 20.58 9.70 2.54
C GLN A 415 21.19 8.88 3.67
N TYR A 416 21.44 7.60 3.43
CA TYR A 416 22.13 6.69 4.33
C TYR A 416 23.32 6.08 3.61
N ASN A 417 24.50 6.23 4.18
CA ASN A 417 25.69 5.53 3.73
C ASN A 417 25.56 4.04 4.04
N TYR A 418 25.85 3.17 3.10
CA TYR A 418 25.92 1.74 3.39
C TYR A 418 26.92 1.02 2.51
N GLY A 419 27.34 -0.17 2.94
CA GLY A 419 28.16 -1.07 2.15
C GLY A 419 29.17 -1.84 2.98
N PHE A 420 30.38 -1.99 2.45
CA PHE A 420 31.43 -2.85 2.95
C PHE A 420 32.74 -2.07 3.05
N ARG A 421 33.49 -2.24 4.13
CA ARG A 421 34.80 -1.59 4.29
C ARG A 421 35.78 -2.50 5.03
N PRO A 422 37.05 -2.57 4.61
CA PRO A 422 38.09 -3.29 5.37
C PRO A 422 38.29 -2.67 6.76
N PHE A 423 38.51 -3.52 7.77
CA PHE A 423 38.82 -3.12 9.14
C PHE A 423 39.86 -4.09 9.74
N GLY A 424 41.14 -3.76 9.62
CA GLY A 424 42.22 -4.69 9.97
C GLY A 424 42.16 -5.93 9.08
N ASN A 425 42.11 -7.12 9.68
CA ASN A 425 41.95 -8.39 8.96
C ASN A 425 40.47 -8.77 8.72
N ASN A 426 39.54 -7.91 9.12
CA ASN A 426 38.10 -8.14 9.09
C ASN A 426 37.43 -7.17 8.12
N ILE A 427 36.14 -7.36 7.92
CA ILE A 427 35.31 -6.50 7.08
C ILE A 427 34.17 -5.96 7.92
N ARG A 428 33.87 -4.68 7.73
CA ARG A 428 32.72 -4.02 8.33
C ARG A 428 31.61 -3.90 7.31
N VAL A 429 30.47 -4.51 7.61
CA VAL A 429 29.21 -4.32 6.89
C VAL A 429 28.41 -3.28 7.63
N PHE A 430 27.97 -2.21 6.97
CA PHE A 430 27.35 -1.10 7.69
C PHE A 430 26.23 -0.43 6.90
N ILE A 431 25.35 0.21 7.67
CA ILE A 431 24.45 1.27 7.24
C ILE A 431 24.69 2.39 8.28
N SER A 432 24.87 3.64 7.85
CA SER A 432 25.07 4.83 8.69
C SER A 432 24.29 6.03 8.15
N LYS A 433 23.75 6.88 9.04
CA LYS A 433 23.17 8.19 8.69
C LYS A 433 24.24 9.27 8.47
N ASP A 434 25.34 9.18 9.20
CA ASP A 434 26.47 10.09 9.10
C ASP A 434 27.61 9.45 8.27
N ASP A 435 28.57 10.25 7.82
CA ASP A 435 29.81 9.73 7.25
C ASP A 435 30.52 8.89 8.31
N TYR A 436 30.62 7.60 8.03
CA TYR A 436 31.17 6.62 8.94
C TYR A 436 32.63 6.38 8.58
N GLU A 437 33.52 7.07 9.30
CA GLU A 437 34.98 6.98 9.11
C GLU A 437 35.58 5.61 9.43
#